data_AF-A0A5N6L6E0-F1
#
_entry.id   AF-A0A5N6L6E0-F1
#
_cell.length_a   1.000
_cell.length_b   1.000
_cell.length_c   1.000
_cell.angle_alpha   90.00
_cell.angle_beta   90.00
_cell.angle_gamma   90.00
#
_symmetry.space_group_name_H-M   'P 1'
#
loop_
_entity.id
_entity.type
_entity.pdbx_description
1 polymer ?
#
loop_
_entity_poly.entity_id
_entity_poly.type
_entity_poly.pdbx_seq_one_letter_code
_entity_poly.pdbx_strand_id
1 'polypeptide(L)'
;MDEAYSEVIDAGTGTSNPICKCGKRARILTAFTLRNFGKRFYTCGNYVNQDNRGCDYFKWIDMDICQHVKRVVSKLFDMHENLKNERAQIGTTISNEILKCKLEVAEYKAKMEVASLNFEMQLQMQKNKFNSKETKYRFTLACLLILLVVMMFYPVSNANSSRLRLH
;
A
#
# COMPACT_ATOMS: atom_id res chain seq x y z
N MET A 1 21.03 5.08 22.06
CA MET A 1 20.79 4.22 23.24
C MET A 1 21.68 3.03 22.97
N ASP A 2 22.91 3.15 23.45
CA ASP A 2 24.08 2.51 22.85
C ASP A 2 24.52 1.37 23.76
N GLU A 3 24.00 0.17 23.48
CA GLU A 3 24.39 -1.04 24.19
C GLU A 3 25.24 -1.91 23.25
N ALA A 4 26.51 -1.51 23.10
CA ALA A 4 27.51 -2.37 22.48
C ALA A 4 27.97 -3.39 23.53
N TYR A 5 27.22 -4.48 23.65
CA TYR A 5 27.60 -5.68 24.40
C TYR A 5 29.00 -6.11 23.96
N SER A 6 29.98 -5.94 24.86
CA SER A 6 31.37 -6.31 24.59
C SER A 6 31.52 -7.80 24.85
N GLU A 7 31.08 -8.61 23.90
CA GLU A 7 31.19 -10.06 23.98
C GLU A 7 32.68 -10.45 23.97
N VAL A 8 33.13 -11.10 25.04
CA VAL A 8 34.53 -11.45 25.28
C VAL A 8 34.87 -12.68 24.44
N ILE A 9 35.28 -12.47 23.19
CA ILE A 9 35.93 -13.53 22.42
C ILE A 9 37.43 -13.48 22.75
N ASP A 10 37.85 -14.33 23.69
CA ASP A 10 39.25 -14.47 24.10
C ASP A 10 40.06 -15.15 22.98
N ALA A 11 40.56 -14.34 22.04
CA ALA A 11 41.39 -14.79 20.93
C ALA A 11 42.87 -15.04 21.33
N GLY A 12 43.11 -15.50 22.57
CA GLY A 12 44.36 -16.12 22.97
C GLY A 12 45.22 -15.27 23.92
N THR A 13 45.49 -15.83 25.10
CA THR A 13 46.63 -15.48 25.95
C THR A 13 47.93 -15.92 25.26
N GLY A 14 48.38 -15.18 24.26
CA GLY A 14 49.71 -15.35 23.67
C GLY A 14 50.80 -15.11 24.71
N THR A 15 51.82 -15.96 24.74
CA THR A 15 52.97 -15.83 25.65
C THR A 15 53.77 -14.52 25.47
N SER A 16 53.52 -13.81 24.36
CA SER A 16 54.13 -12.54 23.96
C SER A 16 53.27 -11.28 24.18
N ASN A 17 52.08 -11.39 24.79
CA ASN A 17 51.23 -10.22 25.05
C ASN A 17 51.92 -9.25 26.04
N PRO A 18 51.77 -7.92 25.86
CA PRO A 18 52.39 -6.93 26.74
C PRO A 18 51.86 -7.03 28.17
N ILE A 19 52.67 -6.62 29.13
CA ILE A 19 52.29 -6.58 30.55
C ILE A 19 51.49 -5.30 30.84
N CYS A 20 50.34 -5.45 31.47
CA CYS A 20 49.50 -4.33 31.89
C CYS A 20 50.07 -3.67 33.17
N LYS A 21 49.46 -2.55 33.61
CA LYS A 21 49.90 -1.84 34.82
C LYS A 21 49.78 -2.66 36.12
N CYS A 22 49.06 -3.78 36.10
CA CYS A 22 48.96 -4.71 37.24
C CYS A 22 50.08 -5.76 37.26
N GLY A 23 51.00 -5.77 36.29
CA GLY A 23 52.01 -6.82 36.17
C GLY A 23 51.51 -8.13 35.55
N LYS A 24 50.25 -8.18 35.08
CA LYS A 24 49.66 -9.35 34.39
C LYS A 24 49.74 -9.20 32.87
N ARG A 25 49.74 -10.31 32.12
CA ARG A 25 49.63 -10.28 30.65
C ARG A 25 48.30 -9.62 30.23
N ALA A 26 48.37 -8.72 29.26
CA ALA A 26 47.20 -8.12 28.64
C ALA A 26 46.46 -9.16 27.78
N ARG A 27 45.14 -9.00 27.67
CA ARG A 27 44.29 -9.77 26.76
C ARG A 27 43.90 -8.93 25.55
N ILE A 28 43.44 -9.58 24.49
CA ILE A 28 43.02 -8.91 23.25
C ILE A 28 41.49 -8.81 23.23
N LEU A 29 40.96 -7.64 22.89
CA LEU A 29 39.54 -7.44 22.60
C LEU A 29 39.36 -6.76 21.25
N THR A 30 38.20 -6.97 20.64
CA THR A 30 37.77 -6.30 19.39
C THR A 30 36.78 -5.19 19.72
N ALA A 31 37.00 -4.01 19.16
CA ALA A 31 36.08 -2.89 19.33
C ALA A 31 34.86 -3.05 18.41
N PHE A 32 33.67 -2.82 18.96
CA PHE A 32 32.39 -2.85 18.23
C PHE A 32 31.75 -1.46 18.08
N THR A 33 32.50 -0.40 18.37
CA THR A 33 32.03 0.97 18.15
C THR A 33 32.07 1.30 16.66
N LEU A 34 31.10 2.07 16.15
CA LEU A 34 30.99 2.40 14.72
C LEU A 34 32.31 2.89 14.09
N ARG A 35 33.10 3.67 14.84
CA ARG A 35 34.37 4.23 14.36
C ARG A 35 35.56 3.28 14.41
N ASN A 36 35.51 2.25 15.27
CA ASN A 36 36.61 1.32 15.50
C ASN A 36 36.19 -0.15 15.28
N PHE A 37 35.08 -0.36 14.58
CA PHE A 37 34.47 -1.68 14.42
C PHE A 37 35.50 -2.65 13.84
N GLY A 38 35.71 -3.78 14.52
CA GLY A 38 36.64 -4.82 14.11
C GLY A 38 38.11 -4.56 14.48
N LYS A 39 38.49 -3.38 14.99
CA LYS A 39 39.86 -3.13 15.44
C LYS A 39 40.13 -3.83 16.77
N ARG A 40 41.28 -4.49 16.86
CA ARG A 40 41.74 -5.17 18.07
C ARG A 40 42.62 -4.27 18.93
N PHE A 41 42.47 -4.38 20.24
CA PHE A 41 43.27 -3.67 21.24
C PHE A 41 43.63 -4.60 22.41
N TYR A 42 44.78 -4.34 23.02
CA TYR A 42 45.15 -4.92 24.30
C TYR A 42 44.42 -4.23 25.44
N THR A 43 43.89 -5.01 26.39
CA THR A 43 43.33 -4.52 27.65
C THR A 43 43.86 -5.29 28.86
N CYS A 44 43.57 -4.80 30.07
CA CYS A 44 43.99 -5.46 31.31
C CYS A 44 43.45 -6.90 31.36
N GLY A 45 44.26 -7.86 31.82
CA GLY A 45 43.80 -9.24 32.03
C GLY A 45 42.66 -9.36 33.05
N ASN A 46 42.51 -8.38 33.95
CA ASN A 46 41.39 -8.31 34.90
C ASN A 46 40.20 -7.50 34.36
N TYR A 47 40.17 -7.12 33.07
CA TYR A 47 39.04 -6.42 32.48
C TYR A 47 37.81 -7.33 32.47
N VAL A 48 36.71 -6.88 33.09
CA VAL A 48 35.43 -7.58 33.11
C VAL A 48 34.45 -6.89 32.16
N ASN A 49 34.23 -5.59 32.35
CA ASN A 49 33.32 -4.76 31.56
C ASN A 49 33.74 -3.28 31.66
N GLN A 50 32.93 -2.36 31.10
CA GLN A 50 33.24 -0.92 31.10
C GLN A 50 33.29 -0.29 32.51
N ASP A 51 32.58 -0.86 33.48
CA ASP A 51 32.53 -0.38 34.86
C ASP A 51 33.66 -0.97 35.72
N ASN A 52 34.16 -2.15 35.33
CA ASN A 52 35.28 -2.83 35.98
C ASN A 52 36.36 -3.19 34.95
N ARG A 53 37.19 -2.18 34.65
CA ARG A 53 38.23 -2.23 33.61
C ARG A 53 39.61 -2.69 34.10
N GLY A 54 39.70 -3.12 35.36
CA GLY A 54 40.99 -3.41 36.00
C GLY A 54 41.83 -2.13 36.15
N CYS A 55 43.02 -2.08 35.53
CA CYS A 55 43.92 -0.92 35.60
C CYS A 55 43.84 0.03 34.40
N ASP A 56 42.79 -0.07 33.58
CA ASP A 56 42.60 0.76 32.39
C ASP A 56 43.79 0.70 31.41
N TYR A 57 44.47 -0.45 31.35
CA TYR A 57 45.49 -0.67 30.32
C TYR A 57 44.79 -0.74 28.96
N PHE A 58 45.30 0.02 27.99
CA PHE A 58 44.77 0.09 26.64
C PHE A 58 45.90 0.33 25.63
N LYS A 59 45.92 -0.47 24.55
CA LYS A 59 46.84 -0.25 23.42
C LYS A 59 46.29 -0.87 22.15
N TRP A 60 46.19 -0.12 21.05
CA TRP A 60 45.79 -0.67 19.76
C TRP A 60 46.78 -1.73 19.26
N ILE A 61 46.25 -2.83 18.73
CA ILE A 61 47.01 -3.87 18.01
C ILE A 61 47.07 -3.51 16.55
N ASP A 62 45.89 -3.29 15.98
CA ASP A 62 45.77 -2.95 14.57
C ASP A 62 46.19 -1.48 14.39
N MET A 63 47.09 -1.25 13.43
CA MET A 63 47.52 0.10 13.08
C MET A 63 46.34 0.95 12.62
N ASP A 64 46.51 2.26 12.68
CA ASP A 64 45.57 3.15 12.03
C ASP A 64 45.50 2.83 10.54
N ILE A 65 44.27 2.63 10.06
CA ILE A 65 44.01 2.48 8.63
C ILE A 65 44.60 3.71 7.91
N CYS A 66 45.32 3.45 6.82
CA CYS A 66 46.02 4.52 6.12
C CYS A 66 45.02 5.56 5.59
N GLN A 67 45.50 6.79 5.37
CA GLN A 67 44.63 7.88 4.93
C GLN A 67 43.88 7.57 3.63
N HIS A 68 44.46 6.72 2.76
CA HIS A 68 43.79 6.22 1.56
C HIS A 68 42.52 5.43 1.91
N VAL A 69 42.60 4.45 2.81
CA VAL A 69 41.44 3.65 3.24
C VAL A 69 40.37 4.54 3.90
N LYS A 70 40.77 5.50 4.74
CA LYS A 70 39.84 6.47 5.34
C LYS A 70 39.05 7.25 4.29
N ARG A 71 39.74 7.74 3.24
CA ARG A 71 39.09 8.44 2.11
C ARG A 71 38.13 7.53 1.34
N VAL A 72 38.52 6.30 1.07
CA VAL A 72 37.67 5.33 0.37
C VAL A 72 36.41 5.04 1.18
N VAL A 73 36.55 4.76 2.48
CA VAL A 73 35.42 4.49 3.37
C VAL A 73 34.49 5.71 3.47
N SER A 74 35.02 6.92 3.59
CA SER A 74 34.20 8.15 3.58
C SER A 74 33.40 8.27 2.29
N LYS A 75 34.06 8.10 1.13
CA LYS A 75 33.41 8.14 -0.18
C LYS A 75 32.29 7.09 -0.27
N LEU A 76 32.52 5.87 0.25
CA LEU A 76 31.52 4.81 0.27
C LEU A 76 30.31 5.18 1.13
N PHE A 77 30.51 5.81 2.29
CA PHE A 77 29.42 6.32 3.10
C PHE A 77 28.62 7.42 2.39
N ASP A 78 29.30 8.40 1.80
CA ASP A 78 28.66 9.49 1.07
C ASP A 78 27.82 8.93 -0.11
N MET A 79 28.39 7.98 -0.86
CA MET A 79 27.67 7.30 -1.94
C MET A 79 26.47 6.51 -1.43
N HIS A 80 26.60 5.83 -0.29
CA HIS A 80 25.48 5.09 0.30
C HIS A 80 24.34 6.01 0.72
N GLU A 81 24.67 7.15 1.34
CA GLU A 81 23.68 8.15 1.74
C GLU A 81 23.00 8.77 0.53
N ASN A 82 23.76 9.14 -0.50
CA ASN A 82 23.21 9.66 -1.76
C ASN A 82 22.26 8.65 -2.41
N LEU A 83 22.66 7.37 -2.53
CA LEU A 83 21.82 6.31 -3.09
C LEU A 83 20.55 6.08 -2.26
N LYS A 84 20.63 6.21 -0.93
CA LYS A 84 19.47 6.12 -0.05
C LYS A 84 18.49 7.27 -0.31
N ASN A 85 19.01 8.49 -0.46
CA ASN A 85 18.21 9.68 -0.74
C ASN A 85 17.57 9.62 -2.14
N GLU A 86 18.34 9.24 -3.16
CA GLU A 86 17.83 9.01 -4.52
C GLU A 86 16.73 7.94 -4.53
N ARG A 87 16.93 6.83 -3.82
CA ARG A 87 15.90 5.79 -3.68
C ARG A 87 14.63 6.33 -3.04
N ALA A 88 14.75 7.12 -1.99
CA ALA A 88 13.60 7.73 -1.33
C ALA A 88 12.86 8.68 -2.28
N GLN A 89 13.61 9.53 -3.01
CA GLN A 89 13.04 10.45 -3.99
C GLN A 89 12.31 9.70 -5.11
N ILE A 90 12.94 8.68 -5.70
CA ILE A 90 12.31 7.82 -6.72
C ILE A 90 11.02 7.20 -6.17
N GLY A 91 11.05 6.70 -4.92
CA GLY A 91 9.85 6.17 -4.26
C GLY A 91 8.71 7.18 -4.16
N THR A 92 9.03 8.43 -3.79
CA THR A 92 8.01 9.50 -3.73
C THR A 92 7.46 9.85 -5.12
N THR A 93 8.31 9.95 -6.15
CA THR A 93 7.88 10.22 -7.52
C THR A 93 6.95 9.14 -8.03
N ILE A 94 7.33 7.86 -7.88
CA ILE A 94 6.50 6.73 -8.28
C ILE A 94 5.14 6.75 -7.55
N SER A 95 5.14 7.02 -6.23
CA SER A 95 3.89 7.10 -5.47
C SER A 95 2.96 8.21 -5.97
N ASN A 96 3.52 9.37 -6.33
CA ASN A 96 2.75 10.50 -6.85
C ASN A 96 2.15 10.19 -8.22
N GLU A 97 2.92 9.59 -9.13
CA GLU A 97 2.44 9.17 -10.45
C GLU A 97 1.36 8.08 -10.34
N ILE A 98 1.55 7.11 -9.44
CA ILE A 98 0.52 6.09 -9.15
C ILE A 98 -0.76 6.75 -8.62
N LEU A 99 -0.64 7.70 -7.71
CA LEU A 99 -1.81 8.40 -7.16
C LEU A 99 -2.55 9.18 -8.24
N LYS A 100 -1.82 9.88 -9.12
CA LYS A 100 -2.39 10.59 -10.26
C LYS A 100 -3.14 9.64 -11.18
N CYS A 101 -2.54 8.52 -11.58
CA CYS A 101 -3.18 7.52 -12.42
C CYS A 101 -4.45 6.93 -11.75
N LYS A 102 -4.40 6.68 -10.42
CA LYS A 102 -5.57 6.22 -9.66
C LYS A 102 -6.73 7.21 -9.69
N LEU A 103 -6.44 8.51 -9.58
CA LEU A 103 -7.47 9.56 -9.65
C LEU A 103 -8.09 9.62 -11.05
N GLU A 104 -7.27 9.58 -12.11
CA GLU A 104 -7.76 9.57 -13.49
C GLU A 104 -8.65 8.34 -13.76
N VAL A 105 -8.24 7.15 -13.33
CA VAL A 105 -9.04 5.92 -13.46
C VAL A 105 -10.38 6.04 -12.71
N ALA A 106 -10.37 6.59 -11.50
CA ALA A 106 -11.59 6.80 -10.72
C ALA A 106 -12.55 7.78 -11.42
N GLU A 107 -12.02 8.86 -11.98
CA GLU A 107 -12.79 9.85 -12.73
C GLU A 107 -13.44 9.24 -13.97
N TYR A 108 -12.67 8.50 -14.79
CA TYR A 108 -13.20 7.82 -15.96
C TYR A 108 -14.25 6.77 -15.58
N LYS A 109 -14.02 6.02 -14.50
CA LYS A 109 -15.00 5.04 -14.00
C LYS A 109 -16.33 5.71 -13.66
N ALA A 110 -16.30 6.81 -12.91
CA ALA A 110 -17.51 7.56 -12.56
C ALA A 110 -18.24 8.10 -13.81
N LYS A 111 -17.48 8.63 -14.78
CA LYS A 111 -18.04 9.10 -16.06
C LYS A 111 -18.76 7.98 -16.82
N MET A 112 -18.16 6.78 -16.87
CA MET A 112 -18.79 5.64 -17.52
C MET A 112 -20.05 5.17 -16.79
N GLU A 113 -20.05 5.14 -15.45
CA GLU A 113 -21.23 4.77 -14.66
C GLU A 113 -22.39 5.73 -14.91
N VAL A 114 -22.11 7.04 -14.92
CA VAL A 114 -23.12 8.06 -15.25
C VAL A 114 -23.64 7.87 -16.68
N ALA A 115 -22.75 7.62 -17.65
CA ALA A 115 -23.15 7.39 -19.03
C ALA A 115 -24.03 6.13 -19.19
N SER A 116 -23.70 5.05 -18.48
CA SER A 116 -24.48 3.80 -18.45
C SER A 116 -25.88 4.04 -17.89
N LEU A 117 -25.98 4.69 -16.73
CA LEU A 117 -27.27 5.01 -16.10
C LEU A 117 -28.12 5.92 -16.98
N ASN A 118 -27.51 6.91 -17.64
CA ASN A 118 -28.22 7.79 -18.56
C ASN A 118 -28.76 7.00 -19.77
N PHE A 119 -27.99 6.07 -20.31
CA PHE A 119 -28.43 5.20 -21.40
C PHE A 119 -29.58 4.28 -20.97
N GLU A 120 -29.49 3.65 -19.79
CA GLU A 120 -30.56 2.83 -19.22
C GLU A 120 -31.85 3.63 -19.01
N MET A 121 -31.74 4.85 -18.49
CA MET A 121 -32.89 5.75 -18.32
C MET A 121 -33.55 6.06 -19.67
N GLN A 122 -32.77 6.33 -20.72
CA GLN A 122 -33.30 6.55 -22.07
C GLN A 122 -34.04 5.31 -22.59
N LEU A 123 -33.47 4.11 -22.41
CA LEU A 123 -34.12 2.86 -22.79
C LEU A 123 -35.45 2.66 -22.06
N GLN A 124 -35.49 2.91 -20.74
CA GLN A 124 -36.72 2.83 -19.94
C GLN A 124 -37.76 3.82 -20.43
N MET A 125 -37.37 5.05 -20.78
CA MET A 125 -38.29 6.05 -21.33
C MET A 125 -38.88 5.59 -22.66
N GLN A 126 -38.09 5.01 -23.56
CA GLN A 126 -38.59 4.48 -24.83
C GLN A 126 -39.55 3.30 -24.59
N LYS A 127 -39.22 2.39 -23.67
CA LYS A 127 -40.08 1.26 -23.29
C LYS A 127 -41.41 1.75 -22.73
N ASN A 128 -41.40 2.71 -21.82
CA ASN A 128 -42.61 3.31 -21.25
C ASN A 128 -43.47 4.01 -22.31
N LYS A 129 -42.83 4.69 -23.27
CA LYS A 129 -43.51 5.33 -24.40
C LYS A 129 -44.18 4.30 -25.30
N PHE A 130 -43.50 3.19 -25.60
CA PHE A 130 -44.07 2.08 -26.37
C PHE A 130 -45.26 1.46 -25.64
N ASN A 131 -45.09 1.08 -24.37
CA ASN A 131 -46.15 0.50 -23.53
C ASN A 131 -47.37 1.44 -23.41
N SER A 132 -47.13 2.76 -23.30
CA SER A 132 -48.23 3.74 -23.26
C SER A 132 -49.04 3.74 -24.56
N LYS A 133 -48.36 3.70 -25.72
CA LYS A 133 -49.03 3.60 -27.02
C LYS A 133 -49.79 2.28 -27.16
N GLU A 134 -49.16 1.17 -26.78
CA GLU A 134 -49.78 -0.15 -26.80
C GLU A 134 -51.04 -0.17 -25.92
N THR A 135 -50.97 0.37 -24.71
CA THR A 135 -52.11 0.45 -23.78
C THR A 135 -53.25 1.28 -24.37
N LYS A 136 -52.95 2.44 -24.97
CA LYS A 136 -53.95 3.28 -25.65
C LYS A 136 -54.59 2.53 -26.82
N TYR A 137 -53.80 1.87 -27.66
CA TYR A 137 -54.32 1.07 -28.77
C TYR A 137 -55.22 -0.06 -28.28
N ARG A 138 -54.80 -0.81 -27.26
CA ARG A 138 -55.60 -1.89 -26.65
C ARG A 138 -56.91 -1.37 -26.06
N PHE A 139 -56.88 -0.22 -25.39
CA PHE A 139 -58.08 0.41 -24.85
C PHE A 139 -59.06 0.81 -25.96
N THR A 140 -58.58 1.51 -26.99
CA THR A 140 -59.40 1.92 -28.15
C THR A 140 -60.02 0.69 -28.83
N LEU A 141 -59.24 -0.36 -29.05
CA LEU A 141 -59.73 -1.59 -29.65
C LEU A 141 -60.83 -2.24 -28.80
N ALA A 142 -60.65 -2.31 -27.47
CA ALA A 142 -61.65 -2.84 -26.56
C ALA A 142 -62.96 -2.04 -26.60
N CYS A 143 -62.89 -0.69 -26.60
CA CYS A 143 -64.06 0.16 -26.73
C CYS A 143 -64.82 -0.09 -28.04
N LEU A 144 -64.12 -0.21 -29.17
CA LEU A 144 -64.74 -0.50 -30.45
C LEU A 144 -65.44 -1.87 -30.45
N LEU A 145 -64.82 -2.90 -29.89
CA LEU A 145 -65.42 -4.23 -29.75
C LEU A 145 -66.69 -4.19 -28.89
N ILE A 146 -66.67 -3.46 -27.76
CA ILE A 146 -67.84 -3.30 -26.89
C ILE A 146 -68.98 -2.60 -27.63
N LEU A 147 -68.69 -1.52 -28.38
CA LEU A 147 -69.70 -0.81 -29.17
C LEU A 147 -70.34 -1.73 -30.22
N LEU A 148 -69.54 -2.54 -30.93
CA LEU A 148 -70.06 -3.51 -31.88
C LEU A 148 -71.00 -4.52 -31.22
N VAL A 149 -70.64 -5.04 -30.05
CA VAL A 149 -71.49 -5.95 -29.27
C VAL A 149 -72.82 -5.28 -28.90
N VAL A 150 -72.80 -4.06 -28.37
CA VAL A 150 -74.02 -3.31 -28.01
C VAL A 150 -74.94 -3.14 -29.22
N MET A 151 -74.39 -2.77 -30.38
CA MET A 151 -75.17 -2.59 -31.61
C MET A 151 -75.82 -3.88 -32.10
N MET A 152 -75.19 -5.04 -31.92
CA MET A 152 -75.77 -6.34 -32.27
C MET A 152 -76.94 -6.75 -31.36
N PHE A 153 -76.87 -6.41 -30.06
CA PHE A 153 -77.92 -6.78 -29.08
C PHE A 153 -79.06 -5.76 -28.96
N TYR A 154 -78.86 -4.53 -29.44
CA TYR A 154 -79.88 -3.47 -29.46
C TYR A 154 -81.17 -3.83 -30.22
N PRO A 155 -81.13 -4.34 -31.48
CA PRO A 155 -82.34 -4.69 -32.22
C PRO A 155 -83.08 -5.90 -31.64
N VAL A 156 -82.37 -6.87 -31.06
CA VAL A 156 -82.98 -8.05 -30.42
C VAL A 156 -83.79 -7.65 -29.19
N SER A 157 -83.23 -6.77 -28.36
CA SER A 157 -83.89 -6.27 -27.14
C SER A 157 -85.08 -5.37 -27.47
N ASN A 158 -84.93 -4.50 -28.48
CA ASN A 158 -86.00 -3.59 -28.90
C ASN A 158 -87.15 -4.32 -29.63
N ALA A 159 -86.86 -5.34 -30.44
CA ALA A 159 -87.89 -6.18 -31.05
C ALA A 159 -88.71 -6.94 -29.99
N ASN A 160 -88.06 -7.46 -28.94
CA ASN A 160 -88.74 -8.09 -27.81
C ASN A 160 -89.58 -7.08 -27.00
N SER A 161 -89.07 -5.86 -26.79
CA SER A 161 -89.78 -4.77 -26.09
C SER A 161 -90.96 -4.20 -26.88
N SER A 162 -90.92 -4.28 -28.21
CA SER A 162 -92.01 -3.85 -29.10
C SER A 162 -93.12 -4.91 -29.15
N ARG A 163 -92.75 -6.20 -29.14
CA ARG A 163 -93.71 -7.32 -29.04
C ARG A 163 -94.44 -7.38 -27.69
N LEU A 164 -93.75 -7.09 -26.58
CA LEU A 164 -94.36 -7.05 -25.24
C LEU A 164 -95.35 -5.89 -25.03
N ARG A 165 -95.33 -4.84 -25.87
CA ARG A 165 -96.26 -3.70 -25.80
C ARG A 165 -97.52 -3.87 -26.67
N LEU A 166 -97.60 -4.93 -27.46
CA LEU A 166 -98.72 -5.24 -28.36
C LEU A 166 -99.66 -6.31 -27.79
N HIS A 167 -99.48 -6.71 -26.53
CA HIS A 167 -100.34 -7.65 -25.80
C HIS A 167 -100.94 -7.01 -24.56
#